data_AF-A0A8I6TD23-F1
#
_entry.id   AF-A0A8I6TD23-F1
#
_cell.length_a   1.000
_cell.length_b   1.000
_cell.length_c   1.000
_cell.angle_alpha   90.00
_cell.angle_beta   90.00
_cell.angle_gamma   90.00
#
_symmetry.space_group_name_H-M   'P 1'
#
loop_
_entity.id
_entity.type
_entity.pdbx_description
1 polymer ?
#
loop_
_entity_poly.entity_id
_entity_poly.type
_entity_poly.pdbx_seq_one_letter_code
_entity_poly.pdbx_strand_id
1 'polypeptide(L)'
;MYSKAESHTAFAPVFHSVPGKRTPMEPIRSYVSNLLKTSHMYDFICYLVPVIILPQKQQAKRFNIKLTLEQANSLALSRDIVIVNGELESKFWTKVVFRVCKAENGRFVVDLPLHLSIKINGQVVIRDQEGPLELTKYFKFNPELPNTLIIEYPKYTTGMIFVSILLVKALSCESMVNNLIVTRTRSKDYTKQKIIKMLENENNDVTFMSSELSLICPLSQTVMEFPCQGISCSHLKCFDAFTYLSLNDFSGKWICPLCKKTTLPSSLVIDGYLAGVINTLKTSNLSCSTVALLKDGSWQPKNNGEQKEVLESDPIAVL
;
A
#
# COMPACT_ATOMS: atom_id res chain seq x y z
N MET A 1 5.56 -15.82 20.39
CA MET A 1 5.48 -14.35 20.56
C MET A 1 6.11 -13.70 19.33
N TYR A 2 5.32 -13.33 18.33
CA TYR A 2 5.80 -12.55 17.18
C TYR A 2 5.32 -11.10 17.32
N SER A 3 6.30 -10.21 17.24
CA SER A 3 6.22 -8.76 17.41
C SER A 3 5.19 -8.11 16.48
N LYS A 4 4.51 -7.07 16.98
CA LYS A 4 3.66 -6.15 16.21
C LYS A 4 4.47 -5.60 15.04
N ALA A 5 3.98 -5.80 13.82
CA ALA A 5 4.55 -5.20 12.61
C ALA A 5 4.29 -3.69 12.61
N GLU A 6 5.31 -2.91 12.98
CA GLU A 6 5.40 -1.47 12.77
C GLU A 6 5.70 -1.20 11.29
N SER A 7 4.68 -1.05 10.45
CA SER A 7 4.86 -0.72 9.02
C SER A 7 5.32 0.72 8.75
N HIS A 8 5.56 1.52 9.79
CA HIS A 8 5.92 2.94 9.73
C HIS A 8 7.17 3.30 10.56
N THR A 9 7.74 2.32 11.27
CA THR A 9 8.92 2.51 12.12
C THR A 9 10.08 1.72 11.54
N ALA A 10 11.13 2.42 11.12
CA ALA A 10 12.38 1.80 10.71
C ALA A 10 13.42 1.98 11.82
N PHE A 11 14.18 0.93 12.10
CA PHE A 11 15.35 1.01 12.98
C PHE A 11 16.56 1.45 12.17
N ALA A 12 17.34 2.38 12.72
CA ALA A 12 18.61 2.75 12.09
C ALA A 12 19.54 1.53 11.96
N PRO A 13 20.35 1.46 10.88
CA PRO A 13 21.55 0.65 10.89
C PRO A 13 22.42 1.01 12.10
N VAL A 14 23.17 0.06 12.64
CA VAL A 14 24.11 0.31 13.75
C VAL A 14 25.26 1.20 13.24
N PHE A 15 25.08 2.51 13.34
CA PHE A 15 26.16 3.46 13.10
C PHE A 15 27.14 3.34 14.27
N HIS A 16 28.34 2.84 14.01
CA HIS A 16 29.36 2.65 15.04
C HIS A 16 29.78 4.03 15.57
N SER A 17 29.22 4.43 16.71
CA SER A 17 29.66 5.61 17.44
C SER A 17 30.90 5.25 18.25
N VAL A 18 32.03 5.90 17.96
CA VAL A 18 33.19 5.86 18.85
C VAL A 18 32.81 6.59 20.14
N PRO A 19 33.01 6.01 21.35
CA PRO A 19 32.73 6.69 22.61
C PRO A 19 33.41 8.07 22.65
N GLY A 20 32.64 9.12 22.91
CA GLY A 20 33.13 10.50 22.94
C GLY A 20 33.10 11.28 21.63
N LYS A 21 32.70 10.68 20.49
CA LYS A 21 32.48 11.41 19.22
C LYS A 21 31.00 11.39 18.83
N ARG A 22 30.46 12.56 18.47
CA ARG A 22 29.10 12.67 17.90
C ARG A 22 29.00 11.80 16.65
N THR A 23 27.93 11.02 16.53
CA THR A 23 27.60 10.29 15.31
C THR A 23 27.55 11.28 14.14
N PRO A 24 28.18 11.00 12.98
CA PRO A 24 28.16 11.93 11.86
C PRO A 24 26.72 12.14 11.37
N MET A 25 26.34 13.39 11.09
CA MET A 25 24.99 13.72 10.62
C MET A 25 24.71 13.26 9.18
N GLU A 26 25.76 13.14 8.36
CA GLU A 26 25.66 12.76 6.94
C GLU A 26 25.06 11.36 6.71
N PRO A 27 25.53 10.28 7.37
CA PRO A 27 24.91 8.96 7.29
C PRO A 27 23.42 8.95 7.67
N ILE A 28 23.04 9.68 8.72
CA ILE A 28 21.64 9.80 9.16
C ILE A 28 20.82 10.50 8.08
N ARG A 29 21.34 11.60 7.53
CA ARG A 29 20.66 12.37 6.48
C ARG A 29 20.46 11.55 5.20
N SER A 30 21.47 10.76 4.81
CA SER A 30 21.41 9.87 3.65
C SER A 30 20.36 8.76 3.86
N TYR A 31 20.37 8.12 5.03
CA TYR A 31 19.37 7.12 5.41
C TYR A 31 17.94 7.69 5.37
N VAL A 32 17.72 8.85 5.99
CA VAL A 32 16.41 9.53 5.98
C VAL A 32 16.01 9.95 4.56
N SER A 33 16.96 10.40 3.74
CA SER A 33 16.71 10.68 2.32
C SER A 33 16.14 9.47 1.59
N ASN A 34 16.71 8.29 1.78
CA ASN A 34 16.19 7.07 1.16
C ASN A 34 14.81 6.69 1.69
N LEU A 35 14.58 6.82 3.01
CA LEU A 35 13.26 6.59 3.61
C LEU A 35 12.18 7.51 3.02
N LEU A 36 12.47 8.81 2.91
CA LEU A 36 11.52 9.80 2.39
C LEU A 36 11.30 9.69 0.88
N LYS A 37 12.26 9.15 0.10
CA LYS A 37 12.05 8.87 -1.33
C LYS A 37 11.17 7.64 -1.56
N THR A 38 11.28 6.64 -0.68
CA THR A 38 10.62 5.35 -0.86
C THR A 38 9.11 5.47 -0.65
N SER A 39 8.33 4.83 -1.53
CA SER A 39 6.87 4.73 -1.45
C SER A 39 6.37 3.55 -2.28
N HIS A 40 5.19 3.03 -1.92
CA HIS A 40 4.48 2.02 -2.71
C HIS A 40 3.45 2.63 -3.66
N MET A 41 3.31 3.96 -3.63
CA MET A 41 2.25 4.69 -4.32
C MET A 41 2.78 5.60 -5.42
N TYR A 42 4.07 5.91 -5.39
CA TYR A 42 4.68 6.82 -6.33
C TYR A 42 6.17 6.59 -6.47
N ASP A 43 6.69 6.92 -7.65
CA ASP A 43 8.11 7.00 -7.95
C ASP A 43 8.64 8.40 -7.66
N PHE A 44 9.81 8.46 -7.02
CA PHE A 44 10.52 9.72 -6.83
C PHE A 44 11.09 10.23 -8.16
N ILE A 45 10.78 11.50 -8.51
CA ILE A 45 11.39 12.18 -9.65
C ILE A 45 12.56 13.04 -9.15
N CYS A 46 12.27 14.05 -8.33
CA CYS A 46 13.29 14.98 -7.84
C CYS A 46 12.88 15.66 -6.52
N TYR A 47 13.85 16.32 -5.89
CA TYR A 47 13.59 17.20 -4.75
C TYR A 47 13.16 18.58 -5.25
N LEU A 48 12.04 19.10 -4.71
CA LEU A 48 11.76 20.53 -4.73
C LEU A 48 12.37 21.23 -3.51
N VAL A 49 12.40 20.50 -2.38
CA VAL A 49 13.16 20.87 -1.19
C VAL A 49 13.89 19.62 -0.70
N PRO A 50 15.24 19.61 -0.67
CA PRO A 50 16.01 18.46 -0.19
C PRO A 50 15.74 18.20 1.29
N VAL A 51 16.18 17.06 1.79
CA VAL A 51 15.99 16.73 3.21
C VAL A 51 16.67 17.76 4.10
N ILE A 52 15.88 18.43 4.95
CA ILE A 52 16.39 19.35 5.97
C ILE A 52 15.88 18.95 7.36
N ILE A 53 16.56 19.44 8.39
CA ILE A 53 16.16 19.28 9.79
C ILE A 53 15.47 20.56 10.24
N LEU A 54 14.29 20.45 10.85
CA LEU A 54 13.59 21.58 11.43
C LEU A 54 14.35 22.11 12.67
N PRO A 55 14.69 23.41 12.73
CA PRO A 55 15.40 23.98 13.88
C PRO A 55 14.54 23.99 15.15
N GLN A 56 15.05 23.42 16.26
CA GLN A 56 14.31 23.29 17.53
C GLN A 56 13.94 24.62 18.22
N LYS A 57 14.68 25.71 17.95
CA LYS A 57 14.45 27.03 18.57
C LYS A 57 13.44 27.90 17.81
N GLN A 58 13.01 27.46 16.63
CA GLN A 58 12.05 28.19 15.79
C GLN A 58 10.65 27.58 15.93
N GLN A 59 9.62 28.35 15.55
CA GLN A 59 8.23 27.88 15.48
C GLN A 59 7.74 27.74 14.05
N ALA A 60 8.51 28.24 13.09
CA ALA A 60 8.16 28.17 11.69
C ALA A 60 9.40 28.12 10.82
N LYS A 61 9.31 27.39 9.72
CA LYS A 61 10.30 27.38 8.64
C LYS A 61 9.62 27.75 7.33
N ARG A 62 10.14 28.79 6.67
CA ARG A 62 9.66 29.26 5.35
C ARG A 62 10.58 28.79 4.24
N PHE A 63 9.98 28.42 3.11
CA PHE A 63 10.65 28.13 1.85
C PHE A 63 9.96 28.91 0.72
N ASN A 64 10.77 29.41 -0.21
CA ASN A 64 10.29 29.97 -1.47
C ASN A 64 10.77 29.03 -2.57
N ILE A 65 9.82 28.36 -3.23
CA ILE A 65 10.09 27.30 -4.20
C ILE A 65 9.67 27.80 -5.57
N LYS A 66 10.64 27.94 -6.48
CA LYS A 66 10.35 28.13 -7.91
C LYS A 66 10.44 26.79 -8.60
N LEU A 67 9.44 26.48 -9.43
CA LEU A 67 9.49 25.31 -10.29
C LEU A 67 10.37 25.63 -11.49
N THR A 68 11.14 24.64 -11.95
CA THR A 68 11.72 24.72 -13.29
C THR A 68 10.63 24.58 -14.34
N LEU A 69 10.90 24.99 -15.58
CA LEU A 69 9.98 24.81 -16.70
C LEU A 69 9.60 23.32 -16.88
N GLU A 70 10.57 22.41 -16.75
CA GLU A 70 10.36 20.97 -16.84
C GLU A 70 9.44 20.44 -15.73
N GLN A 71 9.64 20.87 -14.49
CA GLN A 71 8.81 20.47 -13.35
C GLN A 71 7.37 20.99 -13.50
N ALA A 72 7.22 22.25 -13.90
CA ALA A 72 5.93 22.87 -14.17
C ALA A 72 5.17 22.15 -15.29
N ASN A 73 5.84 21.87 -16.41
CA ASN A 73 5.25 21.13 -17.53
C ASN A 73 4.87 19.72 -17.14
N SER A 74 5.72 19.01 -16.39
CA SER A 74 5.42 17.65 -15.91
C SER A 74 4.16 17.63 -15.04
N LEU A 75 3.99 18.61 -14.14
CA LEU A 75 2.77 18.74 -13.35
C LEU A 75 1.55 19.06 -14.22
N ALA A 76 1.66 20.07 -15.08
CA ALA A 76 0.55 20.56 -15.92
C ALA A 76 0.04 19.51 -16.91
N LEU A 77 0.96 18.81 -17.59
CA LEU A 77 0.63 17.79 -18.59
C LEU A 77 0.16 16.47 -17.98
N SER A 78 0.41 16.25 -16.68
CA SER A 78 -0.08 15.07 -15.96
C SER A 78 -1.50 15.22 -15.42
N ARG A 79 -2.15 16.37 -15.67
CA ARG A 79 -3.50 16.67 -15.21
C ARG A 79 -4.53 15.93 -16.06
N ASP A 80 -5.46 15.29 -15.39
CA ASP A 80 -6.67 14.73 -15.97
C ASP A 80 -7.91 15.22 -15.19
N ILE A 81 -9.09 15.03 -15.77
CA ILE A 81 -10.37 15.39 -15.15
C ILE A 81 -11.14 14.10 -14.85
N VAL A 82 -11.49 13.91 -13.58
CA VAL A 82 -12.27 12.77 -13.09
C VAL A 82 -13.54 13.26 -12.42
N ILE A 83 -14.60 12.43 -12.44
CA ILE A 83 -15.83 12.72 -11.71
C ILE A 83 -15.77 11.99 -10.38
N VAL A 84 -15.80 12.73 -9.27
CA VAL A 84 -15.86 12.19 -7.91
C VAL A 84 -17.14 12.68 -7.26
N ASN A 85 -18.01 11.76 -6.86
CA ASN A 85 -19.34 12.07 -6.28
C ASN A 85 -20.19 13.03 -7.14
N GLY A 86 -20.04 12.99 -8.46
CA GLY A 86 -20.77 13.87 -9.39
C GLY A 86 -20.11 15.22 -9.65
N GLU A 87 -19.00 15.53 -8.98
CA GLU A 87 -18.24 16.77 -9.17
C GLU A 87 -16.98 16.53 -10.01
N LEU A 88 -16.65 17.50 -10.87
CA LEU A 88 -15.43 17.46 -11.68
C LEU A 88 -14.22 17.81 -10.81
N GLU A 89 -13.33 16.85 -10.62
CA GLU A 89 -12.09 17.03 -9.90
C GLU A 89 -10.88 16.88 -10.83
N SER A 90 -9.84 17.70 -10.59
CA SER A 90 -8.56 17.52 -11.27
C SER A 90 -7.71 16.48 -10.54
N LYS A 91 -7.35 15.41 -11.23
CA LYS A 91 -6.42 14.37 -10.75
C LYS A 91 -5.07 14.57 -11.46
N PHE A 92 -3.98 14.41 -10.71
CA PHE A 92 -2.63 14.63 -11.22
C PHE A 92 -1.78 13.36 -11.05
N TRP A 93 -1.10 12.94 -12.11
CA TRP A 93 -0.23 11.76 -12.10
C TRP A 93 1.17 12.14 -11.65
N THR A 94 1.62 13.36 -11.93
CA THR A 94 2.79 13.96 -11.29
C THR A 94 2.30 14.83 -10.14
N LYS A 95 2.87 14.62 -8.95
CA LYS A 95 2.39 15.24 -7.71
C LYS A 95 3.52 15.93 -6.96
N VAL A 96 3.17 16.99 -6.24
CA VAL A 96 4.03 17.58 -5.22
C VAL A 96 3.64 17.02 -3.87
N VAL A 97 4.59 16.41 -3.16
CA VAL A 97 4.32 15.70 -1.91
C VAL A 97 5.26 16.16 -0.81
N PHE A 98 4.69 16.50 0.34
CA PHE A 98 5.42 16.75 1.58
C PHE A 98 5.62 15.45 2.34
N ARG A 99 6.88 15.20 2.72
CA ARG A 99 7.30 14.02 3.48
C ARG A 99 7.98 14.45 4.77
N VAL A 100 7.73 13.70 5.84
CA VAL A 100 8.32 13.99 7.15
C VAL A 100 8.80 12.71 7.84
N CYS A 101 9.93 12.81 8.54
CA CYS A 101 10.45 11.75 9.38
C CYS A 101 10.84 12.30 10.75
N LYS A 102 10.35 11.68 11.83
CA LYS A 102 10.84 11.93 13.20
C LYS A 102 11.87 10.86 13.55
N ALA A 103 13.06 11.29 13.94
CA ALA A 103 14.11 10.43 14.48
C ALA A 103 14.25 10.64 16.00
N GLU A 104 14.02 9.59 16.77
CA GLU A 104 14.07 9.64 18.23
C GLU A 104 14.53 8.29 18.77
N ASN A 105 15.55 8.28 19.64
CA ASN A 105 16.09 7.06 20.27
C ASN A 105 16.44 5.94 19.27
N GLY A 106 17.00 6.29 18.11
CA GLY A 106 17.37 5.35 17.05
C GLY A 106 16.20 4.81 16.21
N ARG A 107 14.97 5.24 16.49
CA ARG A 107 13.77 4.93 15.69
C ARG A 107 13.48 6.06 14.73
N PHE A 108 13.12 5.69 13.51
CA PHE A 108 12.75 6.59 12.43
C PHE A 108 11.31 6.32 12.05
N VAL A 109 10.48 7.34 12.21
CA VAL A 109 9.04 7.25 12.01
C VAL A 109 8.65 8.19 10.89
N VAL A 110 8.08 7.65 9.82
CA VAL A 110 7.81 8.39 8.58
C VAL A 110 6.32 8.66 8.42
N ASP A 111 5.99 9.89 8.07
CA ASP A 111 4.66 10.39 7.71
C ASP A 111 3.53 10.11 8.71
N LEU A 112 3.83 9.84 9.98
CA LEU A 112 2.82 9.84 11.04
C LEU A 112 2.32 11.26 11.34
N PRO A 113 1.13 11.42 11.95
CA PRO A 113 0.65 12.71 12.43
C PRO A 113 1.68 13.31 13.39
N LEU A 114 2.36 14.34 12.90
CA LEU A 114 3.13 15.25 13.70
C LEU A 114 2.28 16.51 13.82
N HIS A 115 2.31 17.18 14.97
CA HIS A 115 1.60 18.44 15.21
C HIS A 115 2.23 19.59 14.40
N LEU A 116 2.27 19.44 13.07
CA LEU A 116 2.79 20.39 12.09
C LEU A 116 1.61 21.02 11.37
N SER A 117 1.65 22.34 11.24
CA SER A 117 0.72 23.11 10.38
C SER A 117 1.46 23.49 9.10
N ILE A 118 0.88 23.21 7.95
CA ILE A 118 1.48 23.46 6.65
C ILE A 118 0.63 24.48 5.91
N LYS A 119 1.27 25.56 5.45
CA LYS A 119 0.65 26.59 4.62
C LYS A 119 1.37 26.69 3.30
N ILE A 120 0.61 26.66 2.20
CA ILE A 120 1.11 26.93 0.85
C ILE A 120 0.40 28.17 0.33
N ASN A 121 1.18 29.17 -0.09
CA ASN A 121 0.66 30.40 -0.70
C ASN A 121 -0.42 31.10 0.17
N GLY A 122 -0.29 30.99 1.50
CA GLY A 122 -1.24 31.55 2.47
C GLY A 122 -2.40 30.64 2.84
N GLN A 123 -2.63 29.54 2.12
CA GLN A 123 -3.69 28.58 2.40
C GLN A 123 -3.20 27.47 3.32
N VAL A 124 -3.99 27.15 4.36
CA VAL A 124 -3.71 26.02 5.27
C VAL A 124 -4.06 24.71 4.56
N VAL A 125 -3.11 23.77 4.57
CA VAL A 125 -3.30 22.44 4.02
C VAL A 125 -3.83 21.52 5.13
N ILE A 126 -5.01 20.96 4.93
CA ILE A 126 -5.61 20.01 5.86
C ILE A 126 -4.97 18.63 5.66
N ARG A 127 -4.61 17.99 6.76
CA ARG A 127 -4.12 16.60 6.77
C ARG A 127 -5.18 15.71 7.39
N ASP A 128 -5.87 14.98 6.54
CA ASP A 128 -6.98 14.09 6.88
C ASP A 128 -6.55 12.62 7.03
N GLN A 129 -5.38 12.25 6.51
CA GLN A 129 -4.90 10.86 6.48
C GLN A 129 -3.42 10.74 6.92
N GLU A 130 -3.08 9.56 7.43
CA GLU A 130 -1.69 9.17 7.66
C GLU A 130 -0.97 8.97 6.31
N GLY A 131 0.31 9.28 6.28
CA GLY A 131 1.11 9.13 5.06
C GLY A 131 1.47 10.46 4.37
N PRO A 132 2.05 10.35 3.16
CA PRO A 132 2.57 11.47 2.40
C PRO A 132 1.51 12.53 2.15
N LEU A 133 1.80 13.80 2.44
CA LEU A 133 0.83 14.89 2.27
C LEU A 133 0.91 15.46 0.85
N GLU A 134 -0.15 15.32 0.07
CA GLU A 134 -0.23 15.89 -1.26
C GLU A 134 -0.45 17.41 -1.22
N LEU A 135 0.42 18.16 -1.91
CA LEU A 135 0.41 19.61 -1.98
C LEU A 135 0.06 20.15 -3.38
N THR A 136 -0.10 19.28 -4.37
CA THR A 136 -0.22 19.62 -5.80
C THR A 136 -1.25 20.72 -6.06
N LYS A 137 -2.46 20.59 -5.50
CA LYS A 137 -3.59 21.52 -5.70
C LYS A 137 -3.29 22.95 -5.18
N TYR A 138 -2.32 23.13 -4.30
CA TYR A 138 -1.95 24.42 -3.71
C TYR A 138 -0.78 25.12 -4.42
N PHE A 139 -0.07 24.39 -5.30
CA PHE A 139 1.09 24.92 -6.02
C PHE A 139 0.66 25.74 -7.25
N LYS A 140 1.29 26.90 -7.42
CA LYS A 140 1.30 27.65 -8.68
C LYS A 140 2.24 26.95 -9.64
N PHE A 141 1.76 26.58 -10.82
CA PHE A 141 2.58 25.90 -11.83
C PHE A 141 3.38 26.88 -12.70
N ASN A 142 3.08 28.18 -12.66
CA ASN A 142 3.85 29.18 -13.39
C ASN A 142 5.30 29.26 -12.84
N PRO A 143 6.33 28.91 -13.64
CA PRO A 143 7.74 28.94 -13.21
C PRO A 143 8.24 30.30 -12.72
N GLU A 144 7.65 31.39 -13.23
CA GLU A 144 8.05 32.75 -12.87
C GLU A 144 7.64 33.12 -11.43
N LEU A 145 6.59 32.47 -10.92
CA LEU A 145 5.99 32.78 -9.62
C LEU A 145 6.50 31.81 -8.54
N PRO A 146 7.03 32.31 -7.42
CA PRO A 146 7.42 31.45 -6.31
C PRO A 146 6.19 30.91 -5.56
N ASN A 147 6.30 29.65 -5.14
CA ASN A 147 5.43 29.03 -4.15
C ASN A 147 6.02 29.26 -2.76
N THR A 148 5.23 29.86 -1.85
CA THR A 148 5.67 30.04 -0.45
C THR A 148 5.12 28.89 0.40
N LEU A 149 6.01 28.05 0.93
CA LEU A 149 5.67 27.04 1.95
C LEU A 149 6.08 27.56 3.32
N ILE A 150 5.18 27.45 4.29
CA ILE A 150 5.47 27.66 5.71
C ILE A 150 5.09 26.39 6.47
N ILE A 151 6.04 25.85 7.23
CA ILE A 151 5.82 24.76 8.17
C ILE A 151 5.88 25.35 9.56
N GLU A 152 4.77 25.31 10.29
CA GLU A 152 4.66 25.70 11.70
C GLU A 152 4.74 24.47 12.59
N TYR A 153 5.51 24.55 13.67
CA TYR A 153 5.78 23.41 14.54
C TYR A 153 6.09 23.85 15.99
N PRO A 154 5.91 22.96 16.99
CA PRO A 154 6.11 23.31 18.39
C PRO A 154 7.56 23.72 18.69
N LYS A 155 7.76 24.65 19.63
CA LYS A 155 9.08 24.87 20.23
C LYS A 155 9.46 23.64 21.05
N TYR A 156 10.72 23.22 20.96
CA TYR A 156 11.27 22.14 21.77
C TYR A 156 10.60 20.78 21.52
N THR A 157 10.67 20.29 20.29
CA THR A 157 10.27 18.91 19.96
C THR A 157 11.31 17.90 20.46
N THR A 158 10.86 16.79 21.04
CA THR A 158 11.74 15.65 21.30
C THR A 158 12.20 15.03 19.97
N GLY A 159 13.45 14.60 19.90
CA GLY A 159 14.05 14.06 18.68
C GLY A 159 14.34 15.10 17.59
N MET A 160 14.70 14.61 16.40
CA MET A 160 14.96 15.40 15.20
C MET A 160 13.83 15.21 14.20
N ILE A 161 13.31 16.30 13.64
CA ILE A 161 12.29 16.25 12.59
C ILE A 161 12.94 16.61 11.27
N PHE A 162 12.92 15.65 10.35
CA PHE A 162 13.39 15.80 8.98
C PHE A 162 12.20 16.03 8.06
N VAL A 163 12.29 17.00 7.16
CA VAL A 163 11.25 17.30 6.18
C VAL A 163 11.83 17.39 4.77
N SER A 164 11.00 17.10 3.78
CA SER A 164 11.33 17.26 2.37
C SER A 164 10.08 17.49 1.53
N ILE A 165 10.25 18.16 0.39
CA ILE A 165 9.21 18.30 -0.64
C ILE A 165 9.71 17.64 -1.90
N LEU A 166 8.93 16.68 -2.39
CA LEU A 166 9.27 15.84 -3.52
C LEU A 166 8.35 16.14 -4.69
N LEU A 167 8.90 16.06 -5.89
CA LEU A 167 8.12 15.81 -7.09
C LEU A 167 8.11 14.29 -7.33
N VAL A 168 6.94 13.72 -7.50
CA VAL A 168 6.75 12.27 -7.62
C VAL A 168 5.78 11.93 -8.75
N LYS A 169 5.84 10.70 -9.26
CA LYS A 169 4.88 10.16 -10.23
C LYS A 169 4.05 9.06 -9.59
N ALA A 170 2.73 9.19 -9.56
CA ALA A 170 1.83 8.14 -9.10
C ALA A 170 2.03 6.85 -9.91
N LEU A 171 2.08 5.72 -9.20
CA LEU A 171 2.17 4.41 -9.82
C LEU A 171 0.81 3.98 -10.39
N SER A 172 0.81 3.26 -11.51
CA SER A 172 -0.39 2.57 -11.98
C SER A 172 -0.72 1.40 -11.04
N CYS A 173 -1.98 0.97 -11.01
CA CYS A 173 -2.38 -0.21 -10.24
C CYS A 173 -1.57 -1.45 -10.63
N GLU A 174 -1.28 -1.60 -11.92
CA GLU A 174 -0.43 -2.67 -12.43
C GLU A 174 0.99 -2.61 -11.85
N SER A 175 1.64 -1.44 -11.88
CA SER A 175 2.97 -1.27 -11.29
C SER A 175 2.97 -1.52 -9.78
N MET A 176 1.92 -1.10 -9.07
CA MET A 176 1.78 -1.40 -7.63
C MET A 176 1.66 -2.90 -7.37
N VAL A 177 0.84 -3.62 -8.14
CA VAL A 177 0.68 -5.07 -8.01
C VAL A 177 1.99 -5.79 -8.31
N ASN A 178 2.68 -5.42 -9.39
CA ASN A 178 4.00 -5.98 -9.71
C ASN A 178 5.01 -5.76 -8.58
N ASN A 179 5.04 -4.55 -8.01
CA ASN A 179 5.88 -4.26 -6.85
C ASN A 179 5.51 -5.11 -5.63
N LEU A 180 4.20 -5.34 -5.37
CA LEU A 180 3.75 -6.23 -4.30
C LEU A 180 4.20 -7.67 -4.52
N ILE A 181 4.11 -8.19 -5.75
CA ILE A 181 4.53 -9.56 -6.09
C ILE A 181 6.03 -9.72 -5.82
N VAL A 182 6.85 -8.78 -6.31
CA VAL A 182 8.32 -8.85 -6.18
C VAL A 182 8.79 -8.66 -4.74
N THR A 183 8.16 -7.77 -3.98
CA THR A 183 8.67 -7.35 -2.65
C THR A 183 7.93 -7.94 -1.46
N ARG A 184 6.70 -8.43 -1.64
CA ARG A 184 5.75 -8.76 -0.56
C ARG A 184 4.89 -9.99 -0.81
N THR A 185 5.49 -11.05 -1.35
CA THR A 185 4.83 -12.36 -1.41
C THR A 185 5.09 -13.14 -0.13
N ARG A 186 4.02 -13.53 0.56
CA ARG A 186 4.09 -14.39 1.74
C ARG A 186 4.40 -15.83 1.32
N SER A 187 5.24 -16.53 2.08
CA SER A 187 5.58 -17.93 1.77
C SER A 187 4.35 -18.84 1.77
N LYS A 188 4.37 -19.87 0.92
CA LYS A 188 3.31 -20.88 0.86
C LYS A 188 3.10 -21.57 2.21
N ASP A 189 4.20 -21.80 2.93
CA ASP A 189 4.20 -22.48 4.23
C ASP A 189 3.40 -21.73 5.29
N TYR A 190 3.39 -20.40 5.27
CA TYR A 190 2.62 -19.63 6.23
C TYR A 190 1.14 -19.99 6.18
N THR A 191 0.56 -19.95 4.99
CA THR A 191 -0.87 -20.21 4.78
C THR A 191 -1.16 -21.70 4.94
N LYS A 192 -0.26 -22.58 4.50
CA LYS A 192 -0.35 -24.02 4.77
C LYS A 192 -0.42 -24.33 6.26
N GLN A 193 0.48 -23.78 7.09
CA GLN A 193 0.47 -23.96 8.54
C GLN A 193 -0.78 -23.37 9.19
N LYS A 194 -1.29 -22.26 8.66
CA LYS A 194 -2.54 -21.65 9.11
C LYS A 194 -3.73 -22.59 8.87
N ILE A 195 -3.79 -23.22 7.70
CA ILE A 195 -4.82 -24.23 7.36
C ILE A 195 -4.75 -25.42 8.31
N ILE A 196 -3.56 -26.01 8.49
CA ILE A 196 -3.34 -27.15 9.38
C ILE A 196 -3.86 -26.82 10.79
N LYS A 197 -3.42 -25.70 11.37
CA LYS A 197 -3.86 -25.27 12.72
C LYS A 197 -5.35 -25.00 12.82
N MET A 198 -5.97 -24.46 11.76
CA MET A 198 -7.41 -24.22 11.75
C MET A 198 -8.17 -25.54 11.79
N LEU A 199 -7.77 -26.52 10.98
CA LEU A 199 -8.44 -27.82 10.88
C LEU A 199 -8.09 -28.78 12.04
N GLU A 200 -6.96 -28.60 12.72
CA GLU A 200 -6.62 -29.33 13.94
C GLU A 200 -7.55 -28.96 15.11
N ASN A 201 -7.97 -27.70 15.21
CA ASN A 201 -8.83 -27.20 16.29
C ASN A 201 -10.31 -27.55 16.09
N GLU A 202 -10.72 -27.97 14.89
CA GLU A 202 -12.10 -28.39 14.59
C GLU A 202 -12.39 -29.85 15.01
N ASN A 203 -11.40 -30.56 15.57
CA ASN A 203 -11.49 -31.99 15.96
C ASN A 203 -12.27 -32.25 17.27
N ASN A 204 -13.60 -32.13 17.23
CA ASN A 204 -14.46 -32.86 18.17
C ASN A 204 -15.32 -33.95 17.50
N ASP A 205 -15.19 -34.23 16.19
CA ASP A 205 -15.78 -35.46 15.64
C ASP A 205 -15.10 -35.98 14.35
N VAL A 206 -15.11 -37.30 14.20
CA VAL A 206 -14.26 -38.07 13.28
C VAL A 206 -14.94 -38.29 11.93
N THR A 207 -14.68 -37.44 10.93
CA THR A 207 -14.65 -37.80 9.50
C THR A 207 -14.18 -36.59 8.69
N PHE A 208 -13.22 -36.78 7.77
CA PHE A 208 -12.72 -35.83 6.75
C PHE A 208 -13.38 -34.42 6.70
N MET A 209 -13.10 -33.54 7.66
CA MET A 209 -13.61 -32.17 7.62
C MET A 209 -12.71 -31.34 6.69
N SER A 210 -13.02 -31.37 5.40
CA SER A 210 -12.43 -30.42 4.46
C SER A 210 -13.16 -29.08 4.60
N SER A 211 -12.43 -28.00 4.87
CA SER A 211 -13.00 -26.66 4.83
C SER A 211 -12.97 -26.13 3.41
N GLU A 212 -14.07 -25.54 2.95
CA GLU A 212 -14.14 -24.97 1.59
C GLU A 212 -13.64 -23.53 1.58
N LEU A 213 -12.79 -23.23 0.59
CA LEU A 213 -12.28 -21.88 0.35
C LEU A 213 -12.63 -21.43 -1.05
N SER A 214 -13.41 -20.35 -1.13
CA SER A 214 -13.68 -19.67 -2.39
C SER A 214 -12.45 -18.89 -2.86
N LEU A 215 -12.13 -19.02 -4.15
CA LEU A 215 -11.13 -18.24 -4.87
C LEU A 215 -11.73 -17.00 -5.52
N ILE A 216 -13.04 -16.75 -5.34
CA ILE A 216 -13.74 -15.57 -5.86
C ILE A 216 -13.40 -14.37 -4.97
N CYS A 217 -13.01 -13.28 -5.61
CA CYS A 217 -12.79 -12.00 -4.95
C CYS A 217 -14.14 -11.40 -4.52
N PRO A 218 -14.29 -10.98 -3.24
CA PRO A 218 -15.53 -10.35 -2.76
C PRO A 218 -15.80 -8.97 -3.38
N LEU A 219 -14.80 -8.36 -4.04
CA LEU A 219 -14.91 -7.04 -4.66
C LEU A 219 -15.28 -7.12 -6.14
N SER A 220 -14.56 -7.94 -6.91
CA SER A 220 -14.80 -8.08 -8.36
C SER A 220 -15.87 -9.12 -8.70
N GLN A 221 -16.21 -10.01 -7.77
CA GLN A 221 -17.08 -11.18 -8.01
C GLN A 221 -16.53 -12.14 -9.09
N THR A 222 -15.22 -12.07 -9.35
CA THR A 222 -14.50 -12.96 -10.27
C THR A 222 -13.43 -13.75 -9.53
N VAL A 223 -12.92 -14.82 -10.15
CA VAL A 223 -11.76 -15.54 -9.61
C VAL A 223 -10.59 -14.57 -9.47
N MET A 224 -9.98 -14.53 -8.29
CA MET A 224 -8.82 -13.69 -8.02
C MET A 224 -7.68 -14.00 -9.00
N GLU A 225 -6.97 -12.96 -9.44
CA GLU A 225 -5.72 -13.13 -10.16
C GLU A 225 -4.53 -12.96 -9.22
N PHE A 226 -4.60 -11.96 -8.35
CA PHE A 226 -3.56 -11.62 -7.38
C PHE A 226 -4.12 -11.70 -5.95
N PRO A 227 -4.24 -12.90 -5.35
CA PRO A 227 -4.83 -13.05 -4.03
C PRO A 227 -3.97 -12.34 -2.99
N CYS A 228 -4.57 -11.38 -2.29
CA CYS A 228 -3.90 -10.59 -1.28
C CYS A 228 -4.74 -10.40 -0.02
N GLN A 229 -4.05 -9.94 1.02
CA GLN A 229 -4.63 -9.59 2.30
C GLN A 229 -3.75 -8.54 2.99
N GLY A 230 -4.29 -7.86 4.01
CA GLY A 230 -3.48 -7.03 4.90
C GLY A 230 -2.61 -7.89 5.82
N ILE A 231 -1.42 -7.43 6.17
CA ILE A 231 -0.51 -8.16 7.08
C ILE A 231 -1.12 -8.43 8.46
N SER A 232 -2.06 -7.59 8.90
CA SER A 232 -2.78 -7.69 10.18
C SER A 232 -4.08 -8.50 10.11
N CYS A 233 -4.43 -9.02 8.93
CA CYS A 233 -5.62 -9.84 8.73
C CYS A 233 -5.43 -11.22 9.34
N SER A 234 -6.43 -11.69 10.12
CA SER A 234 -6.43 -13.01 10.75
C SER A 234 -7.24 -14.04 9.96
N HIS A 235 -8.07 -13.63 9.01
CA HIS A 235 -8.84 -14.54 8.15
C HIS A 235 -7.96 -15.27 7.12
N LEU A 236 -8.44 -16.42 6.63
CA LEU A 236 -7.79 -17.18 5.57
C LEU A 236 -8.14 -16.66 4.16
N LYS A 237 -9.36 -16.15 3.99
CA LYS A 237 -9.89 -15.62 2.72
C LYS A 237 -9.03 -14.44 2.22
N CYS A 238 -8.85 -14.35 0.91
CA CYS A 238 -8.16 -13.24 0.25
C CYS A 238 -9.15 -12.42 -0.60
N PHE A 239 -8.67 -11.28 -1.09
CA PHE A 239 -9.31 -10.48 -2.12
C PHE A 239 -8.29 -10.16 -3.21
N ASP A 240 -8.73 -9.72 -4.38
CA ASP A 240 -7.85 -9.43 -5.50
C ASP A 240 -7.11 -8.08 -5.32
N ALA A 241 -5.78 -8.10 -5.45
CA ALA A 241 -4.94 -6.93 -5.23
C ALA A 241 -5.19 -5.81 -6.22
N PHE A 242 -5.35 -6.13 -7.51
CA PHE A 242 -5.58 -5.12 -8.54
C PHE A 242 -6.91 -4.42 -8.28
N THR A 243 -7.98 -5.19 -8.12
CA THR A 243 -9.32 -4.68 -7.81
C THR A 243 -9.31 -3.82 -6.55
N TYR A 244 -8.66 -4.29 -5.49
CA TYR A 244 -8.55 -3.56 -4.23
C TYR A 244 -7.83 -2.21 -4.40
N LEU A 245 -6.69 -2.19 -5.08
CA LEU A 245 -5.92 -0.96 -5.29
C LEU A 245 -6.69 0.03 -6.17
N SER A 246 -7.35 -0.43 -7.23
CA SER A 246 -8.12 0.45 -8.13
C SER A 246 -9.30 1.12 -7.43
N LEU A 247 -10.09 0.37 -6.66
CA LEU A 247 -11.25 0.92 -5.94
C LEU A 247 -10.84 1.91 -4.85
N ASN A 248 -9.70 1.66 -4.19
CA ASN A 248 -9.23 2.49 -3.09
C ASN A 248 -8.39 3.68 -3.53
N ASP A 249 -7.70 3.61 -4.67
CA ASP A 249 -7.08 4.79 -5.29
C ASP A 249 -8.14 5.84 -5.65
N PHE A 250 -9.35 5.40 -6.02
CA PHE A 250 -10.48 6.29 -6.26
C PHE A 250 -11.13 6.80 -4.98
N SER A 251 -11.46 5.90 -4.05
CA SER A 251 -12.29 6.26 -2.88
C SER A 251 -11.49 6.73 -1.65
N GLY A 252 -10.19 6.48 -1.60
CA GLY A 252 -9.33 6.71 -0.43
C GLY A 252 -9.63 5.81 0.78
N LYS A 253 -10.51 4.80 0.64
CA LYS A 253 -11.05 4.02 1.77
C LYS A 253 -10.27 2.72 2.04
N TRP A 254 -9.01 2.83 2.43
CA TRP A 254 -8.07 1.72 2.67
C TRP A 254 -8.45 0.76 3.82
N ILE A 255 -9.55 0.02 3.65
CA ILE A 255 -10.17 -0.87 4.63
C ILE A 255 -10.32 -2.26 4.03
N CYS A 256 -9.95 -3.31 4.76
CA CYS A 256 -10.12 -4.69 4.31
C CYS A 256 -11.61 -5.01 4.09
N PRO A 257 -12.01 -5.52 2.90
CA PRO A 257 -13.42 -5.81 2.62
C PRO A 257 -13.99 -6.91 3.51
N LEU A 258 -13.14 -7.82 4.00
CA LEU A 258 -13.50 -9.01 4.77
C LEU A 258 -13.60 -8.75 6.29
N CYS A 259 -12.61 -8.11 6.90
CA CYS A 259 -12.56 -7.91 8.35
C CYS A 259 -12.58 -6.45 8.81
N LYS A 260 -12.73 -5.50 7.89
CA LYS A 260 -12.85 -4.06 8.15
C LYS A 260 -11.66 -3.41 8.88
N LYS A 261 -10.53 -4.11 9.03
CA LYS A 261 -9.28 -3.52 9.52
C LYS A 261 -8.67 -2.60 8.46
N THR A 262 -8.05 -1.50 8.89
CA THR A 262 -7.24 -0.63 8.03
C THR A 262 -6.17 -1.45 7.32
N THR A 263 -6.12 -1.33 5.99
CA THR A 263 -5.21 -2.08 5.13
C THR A 263 -4.63 -1.13 4.08
N LEU A 264 -3.63 -0.35 4.49
CA LEU A 264 -2.91 0.55 3.59
C LEU A 264 -2.17 -0.24 2.50
N PRO A 265 -1.86 0.36 1.34
CA PRO A 265 -1.03 -0.26 0.30
C PRO A 265 0.33 -0.74 0.81
N SER A 266 0.89 -0.04 1.81
CA SER A 266 2.11 -0.44 2.52
C SER A 266 1.98 -1.72 3.36
N SER A 267 0.76 -2.14 3.68
CA SER A 267 0.44 -3.30 4.52
C SER A 267 -0.10 -4.50 3.74
N LEU A 268 -0.34 -4.35 2.43
CA LEU A 268 -0.78 -5.43 1.56
C LEU A 268 0.34 -6.44 1.33
N VAL A 269 -0.04 -7.71 1.30
CA VAL A 269 0.84 -8.84 0.96
C VAL A 269 0.11 -9.82 0.04
N ILE A 270 0.83 -10.37 -0.93
CA ILE A 270 0.33 -11.46 -1.78
C ILE A 270 0.38 -12.77 -1.00
N ASP A 271 -0.69 -13.56 -1.05
CA ASP A 271 -0.71 -14.90 -0.46
C ASP A 271 -0.09 -15.90 -1.45
N GLY A 272 1.15 -16.32 -1.22
CA GLY A 272 1.86 -17.20 -2.13
C GLY A 272 1.25 -18.60 -2.24
N TYR A 273 0.53 -19.07 -1.22
CA TYR A 273 -0.16 -20.36 -1.27
C TYR A 273 -1.33 -20.28 -2.25
N LEU A 274 -2.24 -19.33 -2.05
CA LEU A 274 -3.41 -19.18 -2.94
C LEU A 274 -3.01 -18.75 -4.35
N ALA A 275 -1.97 -17.94 -4.51
CA ALA A 275 -1.42 -17.64 -5.83
C ALA A 275 -0.95 -18.92 -6.53
N GLY A 276 -0.30 -19.83 -5.79
CA GLY A 276 0.07 -21.15 -6.27
C GLY A 276 -1.14 -22.01 -6.67
N VAL A 277 -2.18 -22.06 -5.84
CA VAL A 277 -3.44 -22.79 -6.13
C VAL A 277 -4.07 -22.29 -7.43
N ILE A 278 -4.27 -20.97 -7.54
CA ILE A 278 -4.88 -20.34 -8.71
C ILE A 278 -4.04 -20.61 -9.96
N ASN A 279 -2.71 -20.48 -9.86
CA ASN A 279 -1.82 -20.77 -10.98
C ASN A 279 -1.93 -22.23 -11.43
N THR A 280 -1.92 -23.20 -10.50
CA THR A 280 -2.09 -24.63 -10.84
C THR A 280 -3.41 -24.90 -11.54
N LEU A 281 -4.52 -24.32 -11.07
CA LEU A 281 -5.83 -24.47 -11.72
C LEU A 281 -5.82 -23.90 -13.14
N LYS A 282 -5.24 -22.70 -13.33
CA LYS A 282 -5.10 -22.06 -14.64
C LYS A 282 -4.26 -22.89 -15.60
N THR A 283 -3.06 -23.34 -15.18
CA THR A 283 -2.16 -24.12 -16.04
C THR A 283 -2.70 -25.50 -16.38
N SER A 284 -3.58 -26.05 -15.55
CA SER A 284 -4.25 -27.33 -15.77
C SER A 284 -5.60 -27.19 -16.49
N ASN A 285 -5.99 -25.99 -16.94
CA ASN A 285 -7.27 -25.69 -17.59
C ASN A 285 -8.51 -26.15 -16.77
N LEU A 286 -8.43 -26.08 -15.44
CA LEU A 286 -9.52 -26.43 -14.55
C LEU A 286 -10.36 -25.20 -14.22
N SER A 287 -11.61 -25.16 -14.71
CA SER A 287 -12.59 -24.14 -14.34
C SER A 287 -13.12 -24.45 -12.93
N CYS A 288 -12.46 -23.89 -11.91
CA CYS A 288 -12.76 -24.14 -10.52
C CYS A 288 -12.58 -22.85 -9.70
N SER A 289 -13.62 -22.46 -8.97
CA SER A 289 -13.62 -21.23 -8.16
C SER A 289 -13.66 -21.51 -6.65
N THR A 290 -13.65 -22.79 -6.25
CA THR A 290 -13.72 -23.23 -4.85
C THR A 290 -12.86 -24.46 -4.66
N VAL A 291 -12.04 -24.49 -3.61
CA VAL A 291 -11.19 -25.64 -3.28
C VAL A 291 -11.56 -26.20 -1.91
N ALA A 292 -11.45 -27.52 -1.78
CA ALA A 292 -11.51 -28.21 -0.50
C ALA A 292 -10.09 -28.21 0.12
N LEU A 293 -9.96 -27.74 1.36
CA LEU A 293 -8.71 -27.72 2.10
C LEU A 293 -8.60 -28.96 2.98
N LEU A 294 -7.44 -29.61 2.98
CA LEU A 294 -7.18 -30.85 3.70
C LEU A 294 -6.35 -30.60 4.98
N LYS A 295 -6.42 -31.53 5.94
CA LYS A 295 -5.76 -31.40 7.26
C LYS A 295 -4.24 -31.31 7.18
N ASP A 296 -3.63 -31.84 6.13
CA ASP A 296 -2.19 -31.73 5.85
C ASP A 296 -1.81 -30.39 5.17
N GLY A 297 -2.80 -29.52 4.97
CA GLY A 297 -2.65 -28.23 4.29
C GLY A 297 -2.55 -28.33 2.77
N SER A 298 -2.85 -29.50 2.18
CA SER A 298 -3.07 -29.62 0.74
C SER A 298 -4.50 -29.22 0.36
N TRP A 299 -4.82 -29.26 -0.94
CA TRP A 299 -6.12 -28.84 -1.47
C TRP A 299 -6.54 -29.68 -2.67
N GLN A 300 -7.85 -29.71 -2.91
CA GLN A 300 -8.44 -30.35 -4.08
C GLN A 300 -9.46 -29.40 -4.74
N PRO A 301 -9.54 -29.35 -6.08
CA PRO A 301 -10.60 -28.60 -6.75
C PRO A 301 -11.96 -29.19 -6.39
N LYS A 302 -12.92 -28.33 -6.05
CA LYS A 302 -14.32 -28.75 -5.96
C LYS A 302 -14.89 -28.72 -7.37
N ASN A 303 -15.36 -29.86 -7.88
CA ASN A 303 -16.08 -29.90 -9.13
C ASN A 303 -17.41 -29.15 -8.94
N ASN A 304 -17.60 -28.04 -9.65
CA ASN A 304 -18.95 -27.55 -9.89
C ASN A 304 -19.62 -28.64 -10.72
N GLY A 305 -20.67 -29.27 -10.20
CA GLY A 305 -21.39 -30.31 -10.92
C GLY A 305 -22.04 -29.74 -12.18
N GLU A 306 -21.30 -29.69 -13.29
CA GLU A 306 -21.90 -29.81 -14.61
C GLU A 306 -22.18 -31.30 -14.80
N GLN A 307 -23.34 -31.75 -14.31
CA GLN A 307 -24.02 -32.84 -14.99
C GLN A 307 -24.30 -32.31 -16.40
N LYS A 308 -23.52 -32.74 -17.38
CA LYS A 308 -24.05 -32.79 -18.74
C LYS A 308 -25.23 -33.75 -18.66
N GLU A 309 -26.45 -33.22 -18.69
CA GLU A 309 -27.60 -34.01 -19.10
C GLU A 309 -27.20 -34.64 -20.43
N VAL A 310 -27.00 -35.96 -20.39
CA VAL A 310 -27.09 -36.79 -21.58
C VAL A 310 -28.54 -36.61 -22.02
N LEU A 311 -28.76 -35.78 -23.04
CA LEU A 311 -29.98 -35.86 -23.83
C LEU A 311 -29.97 -37.27 -24.42
N GLU A 312 -30.63 -38.20 -23.74
CA GLU A 312 -31.08 -39.45 -24.33
C GLU A 312 -31.95 -39.05 -25.52
N SER A 313 -31.38 -39.20 -26.72
CA SER A 313 -32.14 -39.14 -27.95
C SER A 313 -33.05 -40.36 -27.98
N ASP A 314 -34.34 -40.16 -27.71
CA ASP A 314 -35.36 -41.15 -28.00
C ASP A 314 -35.33 -41.51 -29.50
N PRO A 315 -35.37 -42.81 -29.86
CA PRO A 315 -35.42 -43.23 -31.25
C PRO A 315 -36.78 -42.87 -31.84
N ILE A 316 -36.75 -42.20 -32.99
CA ILE A 316 -37.92 -41.94 -33.84
C ILE A 316 -38.59 -43.27 -34.17
N ALA A 317 -39.77 -43.50 -33.59
CA ALA A 317 -40.69 -44.55 -34.05
C ALA A 317 -41.42 -44.05 -35.29
N VAL A 318 -41.20 -44.79 -36.37
CA VAL A 318 -41.93 -44.77 -37.63
C VAL A 318 -43.43 -44.99 -37.38
N LEU A 319 -44.28 -44.07 -37.86
CA LEU A 319 -45.46 -44.30 -38.72
C LEU A 319 -46.15 -42.95 -39.02
#